data_AF-A0AAD7FES1-F1
#
_entry.id   AF-A0AAD7FES1-F1
#
_cell.length_a   1.000
_cell.length_b   1.000
_cell.length_c   1.000
_cell.angle_alpha   90.00
_cell.angle_beta   90.00
_cell.angle_gamma   90.00
#
_symmetry.space_group_name_H-M   'P 1'
#
loop_
_entity.id
_entity.type
_entity.pdbx_description
1 polymer ?
#
loop_
_entity_poly.entity_id
_entity_poly.type
_entity_poly.pdbx_seq_one_letter_code
_entity_poly.pdbx_strand_id
1 'polypeptide(L)'
;GCGIAVAHALARCGFGDDLLQACNSPVVDLALFLPVWCKGIRDELATNSRGYLKSRQRALAKKITSSFPDISVLNLYVHPTTSWSPNFNLPQFNSWTVKLPDLASLAKYCNEKFGWSSNDIKTKFENLLYPGLFVRRLVLVCTLYSTSAGDIAH
;
A
#
# COMPACT_ATOMS: atom_id res chain seq x y z
N GLY A 1 29.09 7.37 9.38
CA GLY A 1 27.98 7.87 8.52
C GLY A 1 26.68 7.85 9.30
N CYS A 2 25.55 8.22 8.69
CA CYS A 2 24.24 7.96 9.28
C CYS A 2 23.82 6.53 8.93
N GLY A 3 23.69 5.67 9.93
CA GLY A 3 23.21 4.29 9.76
C GLY A 3 21.82 4.11 10.35
N ILE A 4 21.22 2.93 10.13
CA ILE A 4 19.86 2.62 10.56
C ILE A 4 19.60 2.89 12.05
N ALA A 5 20.57 2.60 12.93
CA ALA A 5 20.43 2.83 14.37
C ALA A 5 20.30 4.32 14.73
N VAL A 6 21.03 5.20 14.03
CA VAL A 6 20.97 6.65 14.26
C VAL A 6 19.69 7.23 13.67
N ALA A 7 19.32 6.80 12.45
CA ALA A 7 18.07 7.21 11.81
C ALA A 7 16.85 6.81 12.65
N HIS A 8 16.81 5.58 13.15
CA HIS A 8 15.73 5.10 14.01
C HIS A 8 15.67 5.86 15.34
N ALA A 9 16.81 6.18 15.96
CA ALA A 9 16.85 7.00 17.15
C ALA A 9 16.29 8.41 16.91
N LEU A 10 16.64 9.05 15.78
CA LEU A 10 16.07 10.34 15.40
C LEU A 10 14.57 10.25 15.10
N ALA A 11 14.11 9.16 14.50
CA ALA A 11 12.67 8.92 14.33
C ALA A 11 11.96 8.82 15.68
N ARG A 12 12.54 8.09 16.66
CA ARG A 12 12.02 8.03 18.04
C ARG A 12 12.07 9.36 18.79
N CYS A 13 12.97 10.26 18.41
CA CYS A 13 12.93 11.62 18.91
C CYS A 13 11.66 12.35 18.44
N GLY A 14 10.99 11.94 17.36
CA GLY A 14 9.81 12.61 16.81
C GLY A 14 10.11 13.46 15.57
N PHE A 15 11.37 13.53 15.12
CA PHE A 15 11.73 14.32 13.93
C PHE A 15 11.04 13.82 12.66
N GLY A 16 10.75 12.51 12.58
CA GLY A 16 9.98 11.94 11.48
C GLY A 16 8.52 12.41 11.47
N ASP A 17 7.90 12.44 12.65
CA ASP A 17 6.51 12.87 12.83
C ASP A 17 6.36 14.36 12.54
N ASP A 18 7.28 15.19 13.07
CA ASP A 18 7.34 16.63 12.79
C ASP A 18 7.45 16.91 11.28
N LEU A 19 8.29 16.15 10.58
CA LEU A 19 8.49 16.30 9.13
C LEU A 19 7.24 15.88 8.35
N LEU A 20 6.62 14.76 8.73
CA LEU A 20 5.40 14.27 8.08
C LEU A 20 4.23 15.25 8.28
N GLN A 21 4.07 15.78 9.49
CA GLN A 21 3.05 16.77 9.80
C GLN A 21 3.26 18.05 8.98
N ALA A 22 4.50 18.52 8.86
CA ALA A 22 4.83 19.69 8.04
C ALA A 22 4.49 19.46 6.56
N CYS A 23 4.77 18.27 6.01
CA CYS A 23 4.47 17.95 4.61
C CYS A 23 2.97 17.89 4.29
N ASN A 24 2.17 17.44 5.25
CA ASN A 24 0.72 17.32 5.09
C ASN A 24 -0.04 18.61 5.44
N SER A 25 0.65 19.62 5.98
CA SER A 25 0.02 20.87 6.39
C SER A 25 -0.06 21.86 5.23
N PRO A 26 -1.25 22.38 4.88
CA PRO A 26 -1.38 23.37 3.81
C PRO A 26 -0.88 24.77 4.20
N VAL A 27 -0.59 25.00 5.49
CA VAL A 27 -0.20 26.30 6.04
C VAL A 27 1.31 26.42 6.23
N VAL A 28 2.02 25.30 6.29
CA VAL A 28 3.47 25.28 6.57
C VAL A 28 4.23 25.45 5.26
N ASP A 29 5.03 26.51 5.18
CA ASP A 29 6.04 26.63 4.12
C ASP A 29 7.24 25.74 4.47
N LEU A 30 7.39 24.63 3.72
CA LEU A 30 8.51 23.70 3.88
C LEU A 30 9.87 24.39 3.70
N ALA A 31 9.98 25.42 2.86
CA ALA A 31 11.24 26.13 2.66
C ALA A 31 11.69 26.89 3.93
N LEU A 32 10.74 27.33 4.75
CA LEU A 32 11.00 27.99 6.04
C LEU A 32 11.13 26.98 7.19
N PHE A 33 10.39 25.88 7.13
CA PHE A 33 10.40 24.83 8.16
C PHE A 33 11.69 24.00 8.16
N LEU A 34 12.15 23.55 6.99
CA LEU A 34 13.29 22.61 6.88
C LEU A 34 14.59 23.12 7.51
N PRO A 35 15.01 24.40 7.36
CA PRO A 35 16.21 24.90 8.02
C PRO A 35 16.15 24.81 9.55
N VAL A 36 14.98 25.06 10.14
CA VAL A 36 14.74 24.98 11.59
C VAL A 36 14.72 23.52 12.05
N TRP A 37 14.00 22.66 11.33
CA TRP A 37 13.96 21.23 11.59
C TRP A 37 15.35 20.58 11.51
N CYS A 38 16.13 20.91 10.48
CA CYS A 38 17.52 20.46 10.33
C CYS A 38 18.43 20.97 11.45
N LYS A 39 18.21 22.20 11.94
CA LYS A 39 18.91 22.70 13.12
C LYS A 39 18.57 21.85 14.35
N GLY A 40 17.31 21.52 14.57
CA GLY A 40 16.87 20.62 15.65
C GLY A 40 17.56 19.25 15.60
N ILE A 41 17.68 18.65 14.42
CA ILE A 41 18.42 17.38 14.26
C ILE A 41 19.91 17.56 14.56
N ARG A 42 20.55 18.64 14.08
CA ARG A 42 21.96 18.92 14.37
C ARG A 42 22.20 19.06 15.87
N ASP A 43 21.32 19.76 16.56
CA ASP A 43 21.39 19.99 18.00
C ASP A 43 21.19 18.67 18.76
N GLU A 44 20.22 17.84 18.37
CA GLU A 44 20.04 16.50 18.95
C GLU A 44 21.25 15.60 18.72
N LEU A 45 21.80 15.56 17.50
CA LEU A 45 22.99 14.75 17.22
C LEU A 45 24.22 15.22 18.01
N ALA A 46 24.34 16.52 18.28
CA ALA A 46 25.46 17.08 19.02
C ALA A 46 25.34 16.86 20.53
N THR A 47 24.13 16.96 21.09
CA THR A 47 23.87 16.97 22.53
C THR A 47 23.36 15.63 23.06
N ASN A 48 22.58 14.89 22.26
CA ASN A 48 21.76 13.75 22.64
C ASN A 48 20.84 14.07 23.83
N SER A 49 20.15 15.22 23.78
CA SER A 49 19.34 15.71 24.88
C SER A 49 18.10 14.85 25.14
N ARG A 50 17.53 14.22 24.11
CA ARG A 50 16.40 13.27 24.26
C ARG A 50 16.85 11.86 24.64
N GLY A 51 18.15 11.56 24.56
CA GLY A 51 18.73 10.33 25.07
C GLY A 51 18.50 9.06 24.22
N TYR A 52 17.88 9.18 23.05
CA TYR A 52 17.61 8.02 22.19
C TYR A 52 18.84 7.55 21.38
N LEU A 53 19.86 8.39 21.21
CA LEU A 53 21.09 8.00 20.51
C LEU A 53 22.01 7.22 21.47
N LYS A 54 22.69 6.18 20.95
CA LYS A 54 23.69 5.43 21.74
C LYS A 54 24.85 6.30 22.22
N SER A 55 25.22 7.31 21.43
CA SER A 55 26.25 8.30 21.76
C SER A 55 26.08 9.55 20.90
N ARG A 56 26.66 10.67 21.34
CA ARG A 56 26.67 11.93 20.59
C ARG A 56 27.36 11.76 19.24
N GLN A 57 26.72 12.21 18.17
CA GLN A 57 27.16 12.07 16.79
C GLN A 57 27.61 13.43 16.21
N ARG A 58 28.54 14.12 16.88
CA ARG A 58 28.98 15.49 16.50
C ARG A 58 29.53 15.59 15.08
N ALA A 59 30.25 14.57 14.61
CA ALA A 59 30.76 14.53 13.24
C ALA A 59 29.64 14.42 12.20
N LEU A 60 28.53 13.73 12.54
CA LEU A 60 27.37 13.63 11.68
C LEU A 60 26.55 14.93 11.69
N ALA A 61 26.40 15.58 12.84
CA ALA A 61 25.73 16.88 12.94
C ALA A 61 26.32 17.92 11.96
N LYS A 62 27.66 17.94 11.80
CA LYS A 62 28.34 18.82 10.84
C LYS A 62 28.07 18.48 9.36
N LYS A 63 27.62 17.27 9.06
CA LYS A 63 27.34 16.80 7.69
C LYS A 63 25.90 17.07 7.25
N ILE A 64 25.00 17.44 8.17
CA ILE A 64 23.61 17.78 7.82
C ILE A 64 23.56 19.23 7.33
N THR A 65 23.42 19.38 6.02
CA THR A 65 23.28 20.66 5.32
C THR A 65 21.82 21.12 5.30
N SER A 66 21.58 22.37 4.89
CA SER A 66 20.23 22.91 4.67
C SER A 66 19.52 22.28 3.46
N SER A 67 20.25 21.60 2.57
CA SER A 67 19.69 20.87 1.44
C SER A 67 19.11 19.50 1.80
N PHE A 68 19.31 19.04 3.04
CA PHE A 68 18.64 17.86 3.58
C PHE A 68 17.31 18.28 4.21
N PRO A 69 16.23 17.50 4.07
CA PRO A 69 16.07 16.33 3.19
C PRO A 69 15.78 16.73 1.74
N ASP A 70 16.03 15.83 0.79
CA ASP A 70 15.57 16.02 -0.59
C ASP A 70 14.04 15.93 -0.65
N ILE A 71 13.40 17.06 -0.96
CA ILE A 71 11.94 17.21 -1.02
C ILE A 71 11.33 16.27 -2.07
N SER A 72 12.03 16.03 -3.19
CA SER A 72 11.55 15.14 -4.24
C SER A 72 11.48 13.71 -3.72
N VAL A 73 12.52 13.26 -3.02
CA VAL A 73 12.55 11.93 -2.38
C VAL A 73 11.48 11.83 -1.29
N LEU A 74 11.31 12.87 -0.48
CA LEU A 74 10.29 12.91 0.57
C LEU A 74 8.87 12.74 0.00
N ASN A 75 8.56 13.46 -1.08
CA ASN A 75 7.25 13.38 -1.74
C ASN A 75 6.94 11.98 -2.30
N LEU A 76 7.95 11.21 -2.73
CA LEU A 76 7.73 9.83 -3.17
C LEU A 76 7.15 8.93 -2.06
N TYR A 77 7.41 9.25 -0.79
CA TYR A 77 6.90 8.49 0.35
C TYR A 77 5.66 9.11 0.98
N VAL A 78 5.60 10.45 1.08
CA VAL A 78 4.46 11.15 1.70
C VAL A 78 3.25 11.19 0.77
N HIS A 79 3.48 11.44 -0.52
CA HIS A 79 2.45 11.58 -1.54
C HIS A 79 2.74 10.63 -2.72
N PRO A 80 2.76 9.31 -2.50
CA PRO A 80 3.10 8.36 -3.53
C PRO A 80 2.08 8.41 -4.68
N THR A 81 2.60 8.37 -5.91
CA THR A 81 1.75 8.15 -7.08
C THR A 81 1.25 6.71 -7.04
N THR A 82 -0.07 6.53 -6.91
CA THR A 82 -0.74 5.22 -6.86
C THR A 82 -1.84 5.17 -7.91
N SER A 83 -2.41 3.98 -8.12
CA SER A 83 -3.63 3.83 -8.95
C SER A 83 -4.85 4.59 -8.44
N TRP A 84 -4.78 5.13 -7.21
CA TRP A 84 -5.80 5.99 -6.61
C TRP A 84 -5.47 7.50 -6.69
N SER A 85 -4.36 7.88 -7.32
CA SER A 85 -4.04 9.29 -7.53
C SER A 85 -5.02 9.94 -8.52
N PRO A 86 -5.27 11.27 -8.45
CA PRO A 86 -6.35 11.95 -9.19
C PRO A 86 -6.34 11.78 -10.72
N ASN A 87 -5.20 11.43 -11.31
CA ASN A 87 -5.03 11.25 -12.74
C ASN A 87 -5.30 9.81 -13.22
N PHE A 88 -5.69 8.89 -12.34
CA PHE A 88 -5.97 7.50 -12.66
C PHE A 88 -7.46 7.21 -12.51
N ASN A 89 -8.00 6.44 -13.47
CA ASN A 89 -9.33 5.89 -13.34
C ASN A 89 -9.30 4.76 -12.32
N LEU A 90 -10.06 4.92 -11.23
CA LEU A 90 -10.28 3.83 -10.29
C LEU A 90 -10.96 2.67 -10.99
N PRO A 91 -10.63 1.42 -10.64
CA PRO A 91 -11.38 0.27 -11.14
C PRO A 91 -12.83 0.42 -10.69
N GLN A 92 -13.75 0.16 -11.62
CA GLN A 92 -15.18 0.15 -11.35
C GLN A 92 -15.52 -1.07 -10.49
N PHE A 93 -15.40 -0.95 -9.16
CA PHE A 93 -15.65 -2.05 -8.23
C PHE A 93 -17.10 -2.56 -8.29
N ASN A 94 -18.05 -1.71 -8.69
CA ASN A 94 -19.45 -2.11 -8.94
C ASN A 94 -19.59 -3.11 -10.11
N SER A 95 -18.61 -3.18 -11.02
CA SER A 95 -18.58 -4.17 -12.10
C SER A 95 -18.06 -5.54 -11.66
N TRP A 96 -17.53 -5.64 -10.43
CA TRP A 96 -16.99 -6.88 -9.88
C TRP A 96 -18.14 -7.78 -9.41
N THR A 97 -18.78 -8.42 -10.37
CA THR A 97 -19.81 -9.41 -10.15
C THR A 97 -19.20 -10.81 -10.05
N VAL A 98 -19.89 -11.69 -9.35
CA VAL A 98 -19.54 -13.12 -9.35
C VAL A 98 -19.71 -13.63 -10.79
N LYS A 99 -18.65 -14.12 -11.41
CA LYS A 99 -18.69 -14.71 -12.77
C LYS A 99 -18.45 -16.20 -12.73
N LEU A 100 -19.26 -17.00 -13.41
CA LEU A 100 -18.97 -18.43 -13.56
C LEU A 100 -17.73 -18.60 -14.45
N PRO A 101 -16.81 -19.52 -14.11
CA PRO A 101 -15.68 -19.83 -14.98
C PRO A 101 -16.18 -20.54 -16.24
N ASP A 102 -15.49 -20.32 -17.35
CA ASP A 102 -15.71 -21.08 -18.58
C ASP A 102 -15.10 -22.48 -18.42
N LEU A 103 -15.98 -23.47 -18.24
CA LEU A 103 -15.60 -24.86 -18.04
C LEU A 103 -14.93 -25.48 -19.26
N ALA A 104 -15.30 -25.05 -20.47
CA ALA A 104 -14.72 -25.57 -21.70
C ALA A 104 -13.28 -25.06 -21.87
N SER A 105 -13.07 -23.76 -21.66
CA SER A 105 -11.72 -23.18 -21.67
C SER A 105 -10.83 -23.77 -20.56
N LEU A 106 -11.39 -24.01 -19.37
CA LEU A 106 -10.66 -24.63 -18.27
C LEU A 106 -10.30 -26.09 -18.56
N ALA A 107 -11.22 -26.87 -19.13
CA ALA A 107 -10.98 -28.26 -19.53
C ALA A 107 -9.87 -28.33 -20.60
N LYS A 108 -9.92 -27.44 -21.60
CA LYS A 108 -8.87 -27.31 -22.61
C LYS A 108 -7.52 -26.98 -21.97
N TYR A 109 -7.48 -26.00 -21.06
CA TYR A 109 -6.27 -25.65 -20.33
C TYR A 109 -5.70 -26.82 -19.51
N CYS A 110 -6.57 -27.58 -18.84
CA CYS A 110 -6.14 -28.77 -18.08
C CYS A 110 -5.57 -29.88 -18.96
N ASN A 111 -6.16 -30.10 -20.15
CA ASN A 111 -5.60 -31.03 -21.12
C ASN A 111 -4.23 -30.57 -21.61
N GLU A 112 -4.09 -29.30 -22.00
CA GLU A 112 -2.86 -28.74 -22.56
C GLU A 112 -1.71 -28.61 -21.54
N LYS A 113 -2.01 -28.23 -20.29
CA LYS A 113 -1.00 -27.93 -19.27
C LYS A 113 -0.73 -29.08 -18.30
N PHE A 114 -1.73 -29.90 -18.02
CA PHE A 114 -1.59 -31.02 -17.09
C PHE A 114 -1.65 -32.38 -17.78
N GLY A 115 -1.86 -32.42 -19.10
CA GLY A 115 -1.95 -33.68 -19.85
C GLY A 115 -3.16 -34.53 -19.46
N TRP A 116 -4.16 -33.96 -18.78
CA TRP A 116 -5.31 -34.71 -18.28
C TRP A 116 -6.17 -35.20 -19.43
N SER A 117 -6.51 -36.49 -19.40
CA SER A 117 -7.48 -37.05 -20.34
C SER A 117 -8.88 -36.51 -20.07
N SER A 118 -9.80 -36.68 -21.01
CA SER A 118 -11.20 -36.27 -20.81
C SER A 118 -11.85 -36.93 -19.59
N ASN A 119 -11.44 -38.15 -19.23
CA ASN A 119 -11.95 -38.85 -18.04
C ASN A 119 -11.35 -38.28 -16.74
N ASP A 120 -10.07 -37.90 -16.76
CA ASP A 120 -9.43 -37.24 -15.62
C ASP A 120 -10.08 -35.88 -15.36
N ILE A 121 -10.37 -35.12 -16.42
CA ILE A 121 -11.03 -33.81 -16.32
C ILE A 121 -12.42 -33.96 -15.69
N LYS A 122 -13.24 -34.90 -16.16
CA LYS A 122 -14.58 -35.14 -15.58
C LYS A 122 -14.50 -35.47 -14.10
N THR A 123 -13.72 -36.50 -13.75
CA THR A 123 -13.57 -36.97 -12.37
C THR A 123 -13.03 -35.88 -11.45
N LYS A 124 -12.05 -35.10 -11.92
CA LYS A 124 -11.45 -34.02 -11.12
C LYS A 124 -12.37 -32.81 -11.03
N PHE A 125 -13.14 -32.48 -12.07
CA PHE A 125 -14.09 -31.38 -12.02
C PHE A 125 -15.23 -31.69 -11.06
N GLU A 126 -15.76 -32.91 -11.08
CA GLU A 126 -16.80 -33.34 -10.13
C GLU A 126 -16.34 -33.23 -8.67
N ASN A 127 -15.12 -33.69 -8.37
CA ASN A 127 -14.63 -33.73 -6.99
C ASN A 127 -14.08 -32.38 -6.50
N LEU A 128 -13.45 -31.58 -7.37
CA LEU A 128 -12.70 -30.38 -6.95
C LEU A 128 -13.36 -29.07 -7.38
N LEU A 129 -14.02 -29.04 -8.55
CA LEU A 129 -14.53 -27.81 -9.15
C LEU A 129 -16.01 -27.60 -8.83
N TYR A 130 -16.82 -28.65 -8.96
CA TYR A 130 -18.27 -28.57 -8.88
C TYR A 130 -18.80 -28.06 -7.53
N PRO A 131 -18.28 -28.49 -6.36
CA PRO A 131 -18.70 -27.92 -5.08
C PRO A 131 -18.57 -26.39 -5.05
N GLY A 132 -17.45 -25.86 -5.56
CA GLY A 132 -17.22 -24.42 -5.67
C GLY A 132 -18.13 -23.74 -6.69
N LEU A 133 -18.41 -24.38 -7.83
CA LEU A 133 -19.35 -23.87 -8.84
C LEU A 133 -20.77 -23.76 -8.29
N PHE A 134 -21.22 -24.76 -7.53
CA PHE A 134 -22.56 -24.74 -6.93
C PHE A 134 -22.71 -23.58 -5.96
N VAL A 135 -21.76 -23.39 -5.04
CA VAL A 135 -21.75 -22.24 -4.13
C VAL A 135 -21.75 -20.93 -4.92
N ARG A 136 -20.88 -20.82 -5.93
CA ARG A 136 -20.77 -19.62 -6.77
C ARG A 136 -22.06 -19.32 -7.55
N ARG A 137 -22.77 -20.37 -7.99
CA ARG A 137 -24.08 -20.26 -8.65
C ARG A 137 -25.17 -19.82 -7.67
N LEU A 138 -25.18 -20.35 -6.45
CA LEU A 138 -26.13 -19.95 -5.41
C LEU A 138 -25.94 -18.47 -5.03
N VAL A 139 -24.69 -18.02 -4.85
CA VAL A 139 -24.38 -16.61 -4.56
C VAL A 139 -24.83 -15.70 -5.70
N LEU A 140 -24.56 -16.08 -6.96
CA LEU A 140 -25.05 -15.37 -8.15
C LEU A 140 -26.56 -15.16 -8.12
N VAL A 141 -27.31 -16.24 -7.85
CA VAL A 141 -28.77 -16.21 -7.78
C VAL A 141 -29.23 -15.27 -6.65
N CYS A 142 -28.65 -15.37 -5.45
CA CYS A 142 -28.96 -14.46 -4.35
C CYS A 142 -28.67 -12.98 -4.68
N THR A 143 -27.54 -12.68 -5.34
CA THR A 143 -27.22 -11.30 -5.71
C THR A 143 -28.20 -10.71 -6.71
N LEU A 144 -28.72 -11.52 -7.66
CA LEU A 144 -29.73 -11.07 -8.62
C LEU A 144 -31.08 -10.81 -7.93
N TYR A 145 -31.48 -11.66 -6.98
CA TYR A 145 -32.72 -11.48 -6.21
C TYR A 145 -32.69 -10.25 -5.29
N SER A 146 -31.56 -9.97 -4.65
CA SER A 146 -31.43 -8.77 -3.82
C SER A 146 -31.49 -7.47 -4.63
N THR A 147 -30.99 -7.48 -5.88
CA THR A 147 -31.11 -6.33 -6.79
C THR A 147 -32.56 -6.13 -7.26
N SER A 148 -33.30 -7.20 -7.57
CA SER A 148 -34.70 -7.08 -8.01
C SER A 148 -35.68 -6.73 -6.89
N ALA A 149 -35.38 -7.10 -5.64
CA ALA A 149 -36.19 -6.74 -4.47
C ALA A 149 -35.99 -5.27 -4.02
N GLY A 150 -34.83 -4.66 -4.36
CA GLY A 150 -34.55 -3.24 -4.07
C GLY A 150 -35.31 -2.26 -4.95
N ASP A 151 -35.78 -2.69 -6.14
CA ASP A 151 -36.51 -1.84 -7.10
C ASP A 151 -38.04 -1.76 -6.82
N ILE A 152 -38.54 -2.43 -5.77
CA ILE A 152 -39.96 -2.40 -5.37
C ILE A 152 -40.19 -1.52 -4.12
N ALA A 153 -39.15 -0.82 -3.64
CA ALA A 153 -39.22 0.06 -2.48
C ALA A 153 -38.78 1.48 -2.81
N HIS A 154 -39.41 2.11 -3.81
CA HIS A 154 -39.44 3.56 -3.99
C HIS A 154 -40.77 4.02 -4.60
#